data_AF-A0AAN6RBW1-F1
#
_entry.id   AF-A0AAN6RBW1-F1
#
_cell.length_a   1.000
_cell.length_b   1.000
_cell.length_c   1.000
_cell.angle_alpha   90.00
_cell.angle_beta   90.00
_cell.angle_gamma   90.00
#
_symmetry.space_group_name_H-M   'P 1'
#
loop_
_entity.id
_entity.type
_entity.pdbx_description
1 polymer ?
#
loop_
_entity_poly.entity_id
_entity_poly.type
_entity_poly.pdbx_seq_one_letter_code
_entity_poly.pdbx_strand_id
1 'polypeptide(L)'
;MSAPNLHHSLLRPPVIQLLRAAGFHSARPAVIDTLTDLAARYLLLLASSTNDHATNSHSEIPIPSLEDVLMALQDAGALRPQMTFSEELVRGDEDMRGLESFLAWFSGPANKEIRRVAGFLPSEGDVVDQDSLEKEDYLTSLKKKHSKTGEESRYQGTVLGKSGEVHPIVIEGGAQSIKAWGVQVRSRETSAESVSSAMSSVPSSLSDVGDMEI
;
A
#
# COMPACT_ATOMS: atom_id res chain seq x y z
N MET A 1 4.90 2.38 9.35
CA MET A 1 3.97 2.26 8.20
C MET A 1 4.09 0.85 7.65
N SER A 2 3.00 0.09 7.55
CA SER A 2 3.03 -1.22 6.88
C SER A 2 3.27 -1.03 5.37
N ALA A 3 3.99 -1.94 4.71
CA ALA A 3 4.25 -1.90 3.26
C ALA A 3 3.02 -1.60 2.38
N PRO A 4 1.83 -2.20 2.60
CA PRO A 4 0.61 -1.85 1.85
C PRO A 4 0.22 -0.36 1.92
N ASN A 5 0.41 0.29 3.08
CA ASN A 5 0.08 1.70 3.24
C ASN A 5 1.02 2.61 2.44
N LEU A 6 2.25 2.17 2.21
CA LEU A 6 3.21 2.88 1.37
C LEU A 6 2.80 2.80 -0.10
N HIS A 7 2.53 1.60 -0.62
CA HIS A 7 2.14 1.41 -2.02
C HIS A 7 0.85 2.18 -2.36
N HIS A 8 -0.15 2.14 -1.47
CA HIS A 8 -1.36 2.95 -1.62
C HIS A 8 -1.04 4.46 -1.65
N SER A 9 -0.18 4.93 -0.74
CA SER A 9 0.23 6.34 -0.69
C SER A 9 0.99 6.79 -1.94
N LEU A 10 1.77 5.90 -2.57
CA LEU A 10 2.49 6.17 -3.81
C LEU A 10 1.60 6.09 -5.06
N LEU A 11 0.53 5.30 -5.02
CA LEU A 11 -0.42 5.18 -6.14
C LEU A 11 -1.45 6.33 -6.17
N ARG A 12 -1.70 6.96 -5.03
CA ARG A 12 -2.65 8.05 -4.90
C ARG A 12 -2.33 9.27 -5.79
N PRO A 13 -1.08 9.80 -5.85
CA PRO A 13 -0.78 10.92 -6.74
C PRO A 13 -0.96 10.62 -8.24
N PRO A 14 -0.53 9.46 -8.78
CA PRO A 14 -0.86 9.06 -10.16
C PRO A 14 -2.36 9.04 -10.45
N VAL A 15 -3.19 8.51 -9.54
CA VAL A 15 -4.66 8.50 -9.70
C VAL A 15 -5.21 9.93 -9.78
N ILE A 16 -4.71 10.85 -8.95
CA ILE A 16 -5.09 12.27 -9.01
C ILE A 16 -4.67 12.90 -10.34
N GLN A 17 -3.48 12.58 -10.85
CA GLN A 17 -2.99 13.09 -12.13
C GLN A 17 -3.85 12.61 -13.30
N LEU A 18 -4.24 11.34 -13.30
CA LEU A 18 -5.17 10.77 -14.29
C LEU A 18 -6.54 11.48 -14.25
N LEU A 19 -7.09 11.67 -13.06
CA LEU A 19 -8.38 12.36 -12.89
C LEU A 19 -8.32 13.82 -13.33
N ARG A 20 -7.23 14.53 -13.00
CA ARG A 20 -7.04 15.91 -13.45
C ARG A 20 -6.91 15.99 -14.98
N ALA A 21 -6.17 15.08 -15.60
CA ALA A 21 -6.07 15.00 -17.06
C ALA A 21 -7.41 14.66 -17.73
N ALA A 22 -8.27 13.90 -17.06
CA ALA A 22 -9.65 13.65 -17.49
C ALA A 22 -10.60 14.85 -17.27
N GLY A 23 -10.12 15.95 -16.68
CA GLY A 23 -10.90 17.17 -16.45
C GLY A 23 -11.57 17.28 -15.07
N PHE A 24 -11.25 16.40 -14.13
CA PHE A 24 -11.72 16.52 -12.74
C PHE A 24 -10.85 17.49 -11.94
N HIS A 25 -11.46 18.57 -11.45
CA HIS A 25 -10.75 19.63 -10.72
C HIS A 25 -10.85 19.47 -9.20
N SER A 26 -11.86 18.75 -8.70
CA SER A 26 -12.05 18.48 -7.28
C SER A 26 -12.78 17.14 -7.07
N ALA A 27 -12.48 16.49 -5.95
CA ALA A 27 -13.14 15.27 -5.50
C ALA A 27 -13.04 15.16 -3.97
N ARG A 28 -13.96 14.44 -3.34
CA ARG A 28 -13.87 14.15 -1.90
C ARG A 28 -12.70 13.20 -1.65
N PRO A 29 -11.90 13.36 -0.57
CA PRO A 29 -10.77 12.47 -0.28
C PRO A 29 -11.14 10.98 -0.29
N ALA A 30 -12.31 10.64 0.26
CA ALA A 30 -12.81 9.27 0.28
C ALA A 30 -12.96 8.66 -1.14
N VAL A 31 -13.36 9.45 -2.15
CA VAL A 31 -13.48 8.98 -3.53
C VAL A 31 -12.11 8.65 -4.11
N ILE A 32 -11.14 9.53 -3.88
CA ILE A 32 -9.76 9.31 -4.34
C ILE A 32 -9.17 8.05 -3.69
N ASP A 33 -9.41 7.86 -2.40
CA ASP A 33 -8.89 6.71 -1.66
C ASP A 33 -9.57 5.40 -2.15
N THR A 34 -10.88 5.42 -2.44
CA THR A 34 -11.57 4.27 -3.05
C THR A 34 -11.07 3.95 -4.46
N LEU A 35 -10.84 4.96 -5.30
CA LEU A 35 -10.29 4.75 -6.63
C LEU A 35 -8.85 4.24 -6.59
N THR A 36 -8.06 4.73 -5.62
CA THR A 36 -6.69 4.25 -5.40
C THR A 36 -6.68 2.79 -4.94
N ASP A 37 -7.62 2.41 -4.06
CA ASP A 37 -7.78 1.00 -3.64
C ASP A 37 -8.19 0.11 -4.82
N LEU A 38 -9.17 0.55 -5.63
CA LEU A 38 -9.59 -0.17 -6.83
C LEU A 38 -8.44 -0.32 -7.84
N ALA A 39 -7.67 0.74 -8.07
CA ALA A 39 -6.51 0.69 -8.95
C ALA A 39 -5.45 -0.30 -8.44
N ALA A 40 -5.18 -0.31 -7.13
CA ALA A 40 -4.23 -1.26 -6.53
C ALA A 40 -4.69 -2.72 -6.70
N ARG A 41 -5.98 -2.99 -6.43
CA ARG A 41 -6.56 -4.33 -6.63
C ARG A 41 -6.56 -4.75 -8.09
N TYR A 42 -6.83 -3.83 -9.00
CA TYR A 42 -6.80 -4.09 -10.43
C TYR A 42 -5.38 -4.43 -10.93
N LEU A 43 -4.36 -3.70 -10.47
CA LEU A 43 -2.96 -4.02 -10.79
C LEU A 43 -2.55 -5.40 -10.24
N LEU A 44 -3.00 -5.74 -9.02
CA LEU A 44 -2.75 -7.05 -8.44
C LEU A 44 -3.46 -8.18 -9.21
N LEU A 45 -4.70 -7.94 -9.66
CA LEU A 45 -5.44 -8.86 -10.51
C LEU A 45 -4.70 -9.11 -11.83
N LEU A 46 -4.25 -8.05 -12.51
CA LEU A 46 -3.48 -8.19 -13.75
C LEU A 46 -2.18 -8.95 -13.52
N ALA A 47 -1.43 -8.64 -12.45
CA ALA A 47 -0.17 -9.29 -12.15
C ALA A 47 -0.34 -10.78 -11.83
N SER A 48 -1.37 -11.14 -11.05
CA SER A 48 -1.68 -12.54 -10.73
C SER A 48 -2.15 -13.31 -11.96
N SER A 49 -3.08 -12.77 -12.75
CA SER A 49 -3.55 -13.39 -13.99
C SER A 49 -2.41 -13.57 -15.01
N THR A 50 -1.52 -12.58 -15.16
CA THR A 50 -0.33 -12.69 -16.02
C THR A 50 0.58 -13.82 -15.54
N ASN A 51 0.80 -13.93 -14.22
CA ASN A 51 1.61 -15.00 -13.67
C ASN A 51 0.96 -16.38 -13.89
N ASP A 52 -0.35 -16.50 -13.71
CA ASP A 52 -1.09 -17.74 -13.94
C ASP A 52 -0.97 -18.17 -15.40
N HIS A 53 -1.12 -17.24 -16.34
CA HIS A 53 -0.90 -17.48 -17.76
C HIS A 53 0.53 -17.95 -18.05
N ALA A 54 1.55 -17.27 -17.51
CA ALA A 54 2.93 -17.67 -17.69
C ALA A 54 3.21 -19.08 -17.13
N THR A 55 2.59 -19.45 -16.00
CA THR A 55 2.73 -20.80 -15.41
C THR A 55 2.04 -21.90 -16.22
N ASN A 56 0.98 -21.56 -16.96
CA ASN A 56 0.24 -22.52 -17.77
C ASN A 56 0.85 -22.67 -19.17
N SER A 57 1.37 -21.58 -19.74
CA SER A 57 1.87 -21.51 -21.10
C SER A 57 3.34 -21.93 -21.21
N HIS A 58 4.17 -21.61 -20.20
CA HIS A 58 5.61 -21.87 -20.25
C HIS A 58 5.99 -23.10 -19.42
N SER A 59 6.41 -24.18 -20.09
CA SER A 59 6.70 -25.49 -19.49
C SER A 59 8.01 -25.58 -18.70
N GLU A 60 9.01 -24.77 -19.05
CA GLU A 60 10.37 -24.88 -18.45
C GLU A 60 10.67 -23.76 -17.46
N ILE A 61 10.36 -22.50 -17.81
CA ILE A 61 10.62 -21.34 -16.98
C ILE A 61 9.42 -20.38 -17.07
N PRO A 62 8.63 -20.22 -15.99
CA PRO A 62 7.44 -19.38 -15.99
C PRO A 62 7.82 -17.90 -15.81
N ILE A 63 8.60 -17.35 -16.74
CA ILE A 63 8.83 -15.90 -16.82
C ILE A 63 7.68 -15.29 -17.62
N PRO A 64 6.96 -14.30 -17.06
CA PRO A 64 5.93 -13.57 -17.80
C PRO A 64 6.46 -12.92 -19.07
N SER A 65 5.79 -13.19 -20.18
CA SER A 65 6.02 -12.59 -21.49
C SER A 65 4.98 -11.51 -21.80
N LEU A 66 5.16 -10.80 -22.93
CA LEU A 66 4.15 -9.85 -23.40
C LEU A 66 2.81 -10.53 -23.71
N GLU A 67 2.84 -11.76 -24.22
CA GLU A 67 1.64 -12.54 -24.55
C GLU A 67 0.80 -12.82 -23.30
N ASP A 68 1.44 -13.18 -22.19
CA ASP A 68 0.77 -13.41 -20.91
C ASP A 68 0.06 -12.16 -20.37
N VAL A 69 0.67 -10.99 -20.58
CA VAL A 69 0.08 -9.70 -20.20
C VAL A 69 -1.12 -9.38 -21.09
N LEU A 70 -1.03 -9.67 -22.39
CA LEU A 70 -2.14 -9.45 -23.32
C LEU A 70 -3.33 -10.35 -22.98
N MET A 71 -3.09 -11.62 -22.68
CA MET A 71 -4.13 -12.54 -22.23
C MET A 71 -4.80 -12.05 -20.94
N ALA A 72 -4.01 -11.63 -19.94
CA ALA A 72 -4.55 -11.06 -18.70
C ALA A 72 -5.39 -9.80 -18.93
N LEU A 73 -4.99 -8.93 -19.87
CA LEU A 73 -5.74 -7.72 -20.24
C LEU A 73 -7.03 -8.04 -21.01
N GLN A 74 -7.04 -9.10 -21.83
CA GLN A 74 -8.24 -9.58 -22.50
C GLN A 74 -9.23 -10.19 -21.51
N ASP A 75 -8.75 -11.01 -20.57
CA ASP A 75 -9.56 -11.61 -19.51
C ASP A 75 -10.19 -10.56 -18.58
N ALA A 76 -9.44 -9.51 -18.26
CA ALA A 76 -9.93 -8.36 -17.51
C ALA A 76 -10.90 -7.48 -18.32
N GLY A 77 -11.10 -7.75 -19.61
CA GLY A 77 -11.94 -6.97 -20.51
C GLY A 77 -11.36 -5.60 -20.89
N ALA A 78 -10.09 -5.35 -20.62
CA ALA A 78 -9.39 -4.11 -20.96
C ALA A 78 -9.10 -4.04 -22.46
N LEU A 79 -8.73 -5.17 -23.07
CA LEU A 79 -8.61 -5.34 -24.52
C LEU A 79 -9.79 -6.19 -24.97
N ARG A 80 -10.89 -5.57 -25.39
CA ARG A 80 -12.05 -6.33 -25.87
C ARG A 80 -11.82 -6.82 -27.31
N PRO A 81 -11.79 -8.14 -27.56
CA PRO A 81 -11.87 -8.66 -28.92
C PRO A 81 -13.25 -8.32 -29.49
N GLN A 82 -13.29 -7.95 -30.77
CA GLN A 82 -14.50 -7.71 -31.54
C GLN A 82 -14.87 -8.92 -32.41
N MET A 83 -13.93 -9.86 -32.62
CA MET A 83 -14.15 -11.15 -33.25
C MET A 83 -14.12 -12.28 -32.23
N THR A 84 -14.92 -13.29 -32.52
CA THR A 84 -14.85 -14.59 -31.85
C THR A 84 -13.71 -15.41 -32.45
N PHE A 85 -13.19 -16.36 -31.68
CA PHE A 85 -12.15 -17.30 -32.14
C PHE A 85 -12.51 -18.01 -33.47
N SER A 86 -13.79 -18.34 -33.67
CA SER A 86 -14.25 -18.97 -34.93
C SER A 86 -14.14 -18.03 -36.13
N GLU A 87 -14.42 -16.74 -35.94
CA GLU A 87 -14.31 -15.74 -37.00
C GLU A 87 -12.86 -15.45 -37.36
N GLU A 88 -11.96 -15.39 -36.38
CA GLU A 88 -10.51 -15.25 -36.61
C GLU A 88 -9.98 -16.45 -37.40
N LEU A 89 -10.37 -17.67 -37.03
CA LEU A 89 -9.94 -18.89 -37.72
C LEU A 89 -10.42 -18.93 -39.18
N VAL A 90 -11.66 -18.50 -39.46
CA VAL A 90 -12.22 -18.46 -40.82
C VAL A 90 -11.56 -17.38 -41.66
N ARG A 91 -11.24 -16.23 -41.04
CA ARG A 91 -10.61 -15.09 -41.73
C ARG A 91 -9.10 -15.27 -41.90
N GLY A 92 -8.47 -16.07 -41.03
CA GLY A 92 -7.04 -16.31 -41.00
C GLY A 92 -6.24 -15.10 -40.50
N ASP A 93 -6.84 -14.23 -39.69
CA ASP A 93 -6.23 -13.00 -39.18
C ASP A 93 -6.63 -12.76 -37.71
N GLU A 94 -5.69 -12.27 -36.91
CA GLU A 94 -5.88 -12.02 -35.47
C GLU A 94 -6.58 -10.69 -35.23
N ASP A 95 -7.50 -10.61 -34.25
CA ASP A 95 -8.20 -9.36 -33.96
C ASP A 95 -7.36 -8.39 -33.14
N MET A 96 -6.67 -7.51 -33.85
CA MET A 96 -5.81 -6.49 -33.27
C MET A 96 -6.52 -5.22 -32.82
N ARG A 97 -7.82 -5.06 -33.04
CA ARG A 97 -8.53 -3.80 -32.79
C ARG A 97 -8.50 -3.34 -31.33
N GLY A 98 -8.52 -4.27 -30.38
CA GLY A 98 -8.38 -3.97 -28.96
C GLY A 98 -7.00 -3.36 -28.66
N LEU A 99 -5.95 -3.99 -29.18
CA LEU A 99 -4.57 -3.53 -29.04
C LEU A 99 -4.32 -2.20 -29.76
N GLU A 100 -4.82 -2.06 -31.00
CA GLU A 100 -4.76 -0.82 -31.77
C GLU A 100 -5.45 0.33 -31.04
N SER A 101 -6.61 0.09 -30.44
CA SER A 101 -7.33 1.09 -29.64
C SER A 101 -6.52 1.52 -28.42
N PHE A 102 -5.87 0.56 -27.74
CA PHE A 102 -4.98 0.84 -26.63
C PHE A 102 -3.75 1.66 -27.08
N LEU A 103 -3.11 1.27 -28.18
CA LEU A 103 -1.97 1.99 -28.76
C LEU A 103 -2.36 3.40 -29.20
N ALA A 104 -3.53 3.59 -29.80
CA ALA A 104 -4.05 4.89 -30.18
C ALA A 104 -4.33 5.78 -28.96
N TRP A 105 -4.85 5.21 -27.86
CA TRP A 105 -4.97 5.94 -26.59
C TRP A 105 -3.61 6.30 -26.00
N PHE A 106 -2.67 5.34 -25.97
CA PHE A 106 -1.33 5.50 -25.38
C PHE A 106 -0.46 6.50 -26.14
N SER A 107 -0.49 6.49 -27.47
CA SER A 107 0.25 7.44 -28.32
C SER A 107 -0.53 8.73 -28.59
N GLY A 108 -1.81 8.75 -28.23
CA GLY A 108 -2.74 9.81 -28.56
C GLY A 108 -2.72 11.02 -27.61
N PRO A 109 -3.65 11.97 -27.86
CA PRO A 109 -3.74 13.21 -27.09
C PRO A 109 -4.10 12.98 -25.62
N ALA A 110 -4.84 11.92 -25.30
CA ALA A 110 -5.24 11.59 -23.93
C ALA A 110 -4.03 11.30 -23.04
N ASN A 111 -3.12 10.41 -23.46
CA ASN A 111 -1.91 10.14 -22.70
C ASN A 111 -0.94 11.33 -22.71
N LYS A 112 -0.88 12.09 -23.82
CA LYS A 112 -0.10 13.34 -23.86
C LYS A 112 -0.55 14.31 -22.77
N GLU A 113 -1.85 14.47 -22.58
CA GLU A 113 -2.40 15.32 -21.52
C GLU A 113 -2.10 14.79 -20.12
N ILE A 114 -2.20 13.47 -19.91
CA ILE A 114 -1.79 12.82 -18.64
C ILE A 114 -0.31 13.14 -18.35
N ARG A 115 0.58 12.99 -19.33
CA ARG A 115 2.01 13.28 -19.19
C ARG A 115 2.27 14.77 -18.91
N ARG A 116 1.53 15.68 -19.55
CA ARG A 116 1.59 17.13 -19.27
C ARG A 116 1.18 17.42 -17.83
N VAL A 117 0.05 16.88 -17.37
CA VAL A 117 -0.45 17.08 -16.00
C VAL A 117 0.50 16.50 -14.94
N ALA A 118 1.11 15.36 -15.24
CA ALA A 118 2.13 14.76 -14.38
C ALA A 118 3.47 15.53 -14.38
N GLY A 119 3.67 16.46 -15.33
CA GLY A 119 4.86 17.27 -15.47
C GLY A 119 6.00 16.58 -16.24
N PHE A 120 5.68 15.56 -17.04
CA PHE A 120 6.62 14.92 -17.97
C PHE A 120 6.73 15.64 -19.31
N LEU A 121 5.78 16.53 -19.61
CA LEU A 121 5.83 17.40 -20.79
C LEU A 121 5.75 18.86 -20.32
N PRO A 122 6.55 19.77 -20.92
CA PRO A 122 6.45 21.18 -20.61
C PRO A 122 5.07 21.70 -21.03
N SER A 123 4.50 22.58 -20.20
CA SER A 123 3.28 23.31 -20.56
C SER A 123 3.63 24.47 -21.51
N GLU A 124 2.67 24.93 -22.33
CA GLU A 124 2.86 26.17 -23.09
C GLU A 124 3.19 27.32 -22.11
N GLY A 125 4.38 27.92 -22.29
CA GLY A 125 4.92 28.99 -21.44
C GLY A 125 6.01 28.58 -20.45
N ASP A 126 6.31 27.28 -20.33
CA ASP A 126 7.33 26.78 -19.41
C ASP A 126 8.70 26.72 -20.11
N VAL A 127 9.66 27.53 -19.67
CA VAL A 127 11.07 27.47 -20.11
C VAL A 127 11.72 26.29 -19.41
N VAL A 128 11.59 25.10 -19.99
CA VAL A 128 12.16 23.87 -19.44
C VAL A 128 13.25 23.38 -20.37
N ASP A 129 14.46 23.26 -19.82
CA ASP A 129 15.62 22.67 -20.47
C ASP A 129 15.28 21.22 -20.86
N GLN A 130 15.20 20.96 -22.17
CA GLN A 130 14.68 19.71 -22.73
C GLN A 130 15.51 18.48 -22.29
N ASP A 131 16.78 18.70 -21.93
CA ASP A 131 17.70 17.70 -21.39
C ASP A 131 17.43 17.29 -19.93
N SER A 132 16.63 18.06 -19.17
CA SER A 132 16.34 17.77 -17.76
C SER A 132 15.13 16.85 -17.56
N LEU A 133 14.25 16.71 -18.56
CA LEU A 133 13.02 15.92 -18.48
C LEU A 133 13.26 14.41 -18.68
N GLU A 134 14.35 14.02 -19.33
CA GLU A 134 14.60 12.63 -19.70
C GLU A 134 15.29 11.79 -18.60
N LYS A 135 15.73 12.38 -17.48
CA LYS A 135 16.66 11.69 -16.54
C LYS A 135 16.22 11.58 -15.09
N GLU A 136 15.09 12.15 -14.69
CA GLU A 136 14.68 12.10 -13.29
C GLU A 136 13.59 11.06 -13.03
N ASP A 137 13.94 10.03 -12.26
CA ASP A 137 12.99 9.05 -11.73
C ASP A 137 11.84 9.78 -11.00
N TYR A 138 10.61 9.31 -11.20
CA TYR A 138 9.38 9.89 -10.63
C TYR A 138 9.50 10.13 -9.12
N LEU A 139 10.08 9.17 -8.40
CA LEU A 139 10.29 9.26 -6.96
C LEU A 139 11.31 10.36 -6.61
N THR A 140 12.33 10.53 -7.44
CA THR A 140 13.35 11.60 -7.32
C THR A 140 12.73 12.97 -7.59
N SER A 141 11.92 13.10 -8.65
CA SER A 141 11.18 14.33 -8.93
C SER A 141 10.17 14.67 -7.82
N LEU A 142 9.51 13.66 -7.25
CA LEU A 142 8.55 13.83 -6.16
C LEU A 142 9.25 14.26 -4.86
N LYS A 143 10.40 13.66 -4.55
CA LYS A 143 11.29 14.11 -3.46
C LYS A 143 11.73 15.55 -3.65
N LYS A 144 12.21 15.94 -4.84
CA LYS A 144 12.65 17.32 -5.13
C LYS A 144 11.51 18.35 -5.02
N LYS A 145 10.34 18.05 -5.60
CA LYS A 145 9.15 18.92 -5.50
C LYS A 145 8.72 19.12 -4.05
N HIS A 146 8.82 18.09 -3.22
CA HIS A 146 8.50 18.20 -1.80
C HIS A 146 9.66 18.75 -0.94
N SER A 147 10.90 18.67 -1.42
CA SER A 147 12.12 19.23 -0.81
C SER A 147 12.19 20.76 -0.96
N LYS A 148 11.40 21.37 -1.85
CA LYS A 148 11.25 22.85 -1.90
C LYS A 148 10.65 23.45 -0.61
N THR A 149 10.09 22.60 0.28
CA THR A 149 9.68 22.96 1.66
C THR A 149 10.70 22.55 2.73
N GLY A 150 11.92 22.16 2.33
CA GLY A 150 13.12 22.35 3.14
C GLY A 150 13.34 21.44 4.34
N GLU A 151 12.83 20.21 4.38
CA GLU A 151 13.36 19.23 5.35
C GLU A 151 13.46 17.83 4.74
N GLU A 152 14.67 17.30 4.67
CA GLU A 152 14.91 15.86 4.54
C GLU A 152 14.61 15.16 5.90
N SER A 153 14.70 15.93 6.99
CA SER A 153 14.50 15.50 8.39
C SER A 153 13.10 14.97 8.69
N ARG A 154 12.05 15.55 8.10
CA ARG A 154 10.65 15.09 8.19
C ARG A 154 10.40 13.70 7.60
N TYR A 155 11.30 13.21 6.76
CA TYR A 155 11.24 11.84 6.25
C TYR A 155 12.12 10.87 7.06
N GLN A 156 12.89 11.33 8.07
CA GLN A 156 13.60 10.42 8.97
C GLN A 156 12.60 9.52 9.71
N GLY A 157 12.93 8.23 9.82
CA GLY A 157 12.06 7.23 10.44
C GLY A 157 10.85 6.83 9.58
N THR A 158 10.72 7.38 8.37
CA THR A 158 9.72 6.96 7.37
C THR A 158 10.36 6.08 6.30
N VAL A 159 9.55 5.32 5.55
CA VAL A 159 10.05 4.43 4.47
C VAL A 159 10.64 5.23 3.29
N LEU A 160 10.41 6.54 3.21
CA LEU A 160 10.88 7.41 2.13
C LEU A 160 12.22 8.10 2.44
N GLY A 161 12.63 8.15 3.71
CA GLY A 161 13.85 8.82 4.19
C GLY A 161 14.84 7.85 4.84
N LYS A 162 15.84 8.39 5.54
CA LYS A 162 16.82 7.58 6.28
C LYS A 162 16.15 6.90 7.48
N SER A 163 16.60 5.70 7.83
CA SER A 163 16.22 5.04 9.08
C SER A 163 16.42 6.01 10.24
N GLY A 164 15.37 6.26 11.02
CA GLY A 164 15.45 7.15 12.16
C GLY A 164 16.35 6.54 13.23
N GLU A 165 17.10 7.38 13.94
CA GLU A 165 17.90 6.93 15.07
C GLU A 165 16.99 6.31 16.14
N VAL A 166 17.35 5.12 16.62
CA VAL A 166 16.57 4.41 17.64
C VAL A 166 16.74 5.14 18.96
N HIS A 167 15.79 5.99 19.32
CA HIS A 167 15.78 6.66 20.61
C HIS A 167 15.29 5.67 21.67
N PRO A 168 16.04 5.42 22.75
CA PRO A 168 15.54 4.64 23.87
C PRO A 168 14.36 5.39 24.50
N ILE A 169 13.17 4.78 24.49
CA ILE A 169 11.97 5.35 25.08
C ILE A 169 12.14 5.34 26.61
N VAL A 170 12.56 6.48 27.17
CA VAL A 170 12.61 6.69 28.62
C VAL A 170 11.20 7.05 29.07
N ILE A 171 10.55 6.13 29.80
CA ILE A 171 9.24 6.38 30.39
C ILE A 171 9.46 7.24 31.65
N GLU A 172 9.14 8.54 31.59
CA GLU A 172 9.20 9.38 32.78
C GLU A 172 8.08 9.01 33.77
N GLY A 173 8.44 8.85 35.05
CA GLY A 173 7.50 8.48 36.12
C GLY A 173 7.35 6.97 36.39
N GLY A 174 8.17 6.11 35.78
CA GLY A 174 8.11 4.67 36.01
C GLY A 174 9.29 3.88 35.42
N ALA A 175 9.12 2.56 35.28
CA ALA A 175 10.17 1.67 34.78
C ALA A 175 10.70 2.13 33.41
N GLN A 176 12.01 2.37 33.33
CA GLN A 176 12.70 3.00 32.19
C GLN A 176 12.76 2.13 30.91
N SER A 177 12.18 0.93 30.94
CA SER A 177 12.03 0.08 29.76
C SER A 177 10.91 -0.93 29.95
N ILE A 178 10.35 -1.44 28.85
CA ILE A 178 9.35 -2.53 28.86
C ILE A 178 9.85 -3.78 29.60
N LYS A 179 11.15 -4.08 29.51
CA LYS A 179 11.75 -5.20 30.25
C LYS A 179 11.76 -4.93 31.75
N ALA A 180 12.15 -3.73 32.16
CA ALA A 180 12.11 -3.30 33.57
C ALA A 180 10.68 -3.29 34.11
N TRP A 181 9.71 -2.83 33.32
CA TRP A 181 8.29 -2.87 33.67
C TRP A 181 7.80 -4.30 33.86
N GLY A 182 8.15 -5.22 32.94
CA GLY A 182 7.77 -6.62 33.05
C GLY A 182 8.41 -7.35 34.25
N VAL A 183 9.56 -6.89 34.74
CA VAL A 183 10.13 -7.38 36.01
C VAL A 183 9.36 -6.83 37.21
N GLN A 184 8.98 -5.54 37.17
CA GLN A 184 8.22 -4.89 38.24
C GLN A 184 6.79 -5.44 38.38
N VAL A 185 6.13 -5.80 37.27
CA VAL A 185 4.80 -6.43 37.30
C VAL A 185 4.89 -7.81 37.93
N ARG A 186 5.87 -8.62 37.53
CA ARG A 186 6.07 -9.98 38.07
C ARG A 186 6.49 -10.00 39.55
N SER A 187 7.26 -9.01 40.00
CA SER A 187 7.60 -8.89 41.42
C SER A 187 6.40 -8.43 42.27
N ARG A 188 5.50 -7.63 41.70
CA ARG A 188 4.25 -7.22 42.34
C ARG A 188 3.25 -8.38 42.46
N GLU A 189 3.20 -9.27 41.48
CA GLU A 189 2.36 -10.48 41.51
C GLU A 189 2.83 -11.49 42.58
N THR A 190 4.13 -11.76 42.66
CA THR A 190 4.71 -12.63 43.71
C THR A 190 4.52 -12.06 45.13
N SER A 191 4.54 -10.74 45.28
CA SER A 191 4.25 -10.07 46.55
C SER A 191 2.78 -10.22 46.96
N ALA A 192 1.84 -10.23 46.00
CA ALA A 192 0.41 -10.38 46.28
C ALA A 192 0.03 -11.82 46.68
N GLU A 193 0.63 -12.83 46.05
CA GLU A 193 0.44 -14.24 46.43
C GLU A 193 0.95 -14.52 47.86
N SER A 194 2.10 -13.93 48.23
CA SER A 194 2.69 -14.09 49.56
C SER A 194 1.80 -13.54 50.69
N VAL A 195 1.08 -12.44 50.43
CA VAL A 195 0.15 -11.83 51.40
C VAL A 195 -1.16 -12.62 51.48
N SER A 196 -1.63 -13.22 50.37
CA SER A 196 -2.81 -14.08 50.36
C SER A 196 -2.61 -15.38 51.16
N SER A 197 -1.40 -15.95 51.14
CA SER A 197 -1.08 -17.16 51.92
C SER A 197 -0.94 -16.90 53.43
N ALA A 198 -0.65 -15.67 53.86
CA ALA A 198 -0.47 -15.32 55.27
C ALA A 198 -1.80 -15.02 56.01
N MET A 199 -2.90 -14.77 55.29
CA MET A 199 -4.18 -14.34 55.87
C MET A 199 -5.19 -15.49 56.10
N SER A 200 -4.84 -16.75 55.77
CA SER A 200 -5.76 -17.91 55.87
C SER A 200 -5.66 -18.73 57.16
N SER A 201 -5.05 -18.23 58.24
CA SER A 201 -5.10 -18.90 59.55
C SER A 201 -6.16 -18.24 60.44
N VAL A 202 -7.40 -18.71 60.32
CA VAL A 202 -8.50 -18.38 61.26
C VAL A 202 -8.24 -19.09 62.60
N PRO A 203 -8.31 -18.40 63.76
CA PRO A 203 -8.21 -19.06 65.05
C PRO A 203 -9.59 -19.55 65.53
N SER A 204 -9.70 -20.85 65.83
CA SER A 204 -10.88 -21.45 66.48
C SER A 204 -10.71 -21.39 68.00
N SER A 205 -11.34 -20.41 68.67
CA SER A 205 -11.55 -20.43 70.13
C SER A 205 -12.47 -19.28 70.57
N LEU A 206 -13.64 -19.63 71.13
CA LEU A 206 -14.41 -18.97 72.21
C LEU A 206 -15.83 -19.62 72.28
N SER A 207 -16.02 -20.62 73.15
CA SER A 207 -16.83 -20.59 74.41
C SER A 207 -18.35 -20.56 74.17
N ASP A 208 -19.12 -21.63 74.38
CA ASP A 208 -19.58 -22.25 75.64
C ASP A 208 -20.54 -21.38 76.49
N VAL A 209 -21.57 -22.05 77.05
CA VAL A 209 -22.70 -21.65 77.92
C VAL A 209 -23.98 -21.19 77.19
N GLY A 210 -25.16 -21.81 77.35
CA GLY A 210 -25.56 -22.87 78.27
C GLY A 210 -26.97 -23.44 77.99
N ASP A 211 -27.25 -24.54 78.67
CA ASP A 211 -28.43 -25.40 78.69
C ASP A 211 -29.81 -24.72 78.74
N MET A 212 -30.81 -25.35 78.07
CA MET A 212 -32.05 -25.77 78.75
C MET A 212 -32.81 -26.85 77.95
N GLU A 213 -33.01 -28.02 78.57
CA GLU A 213 -34.00 -29.03 78.17
C GLU A 213 -35.42 -28.64 78.65
N ILE A 214 -36.42 -29.02 77.83
CA ILE A 214 -37.90 -29.00 77.98
C ILE A 214 -38.59 -27.64 77.96
#